data_AF-A0A9X0CM01-F1
#
_entry.id   AF-A0A9X0CM01-F1
#
_cell.length_a   1.000
_cell.length_b   1.000
_cell.length_c   1.000
_cell.angle_alpha   90.00
_cell.angle_beta   90.00
_cell.angle_gamma   90.00
#
_symmetry.space_group_name_H-M   'P 1'
#
loop_
_entity.id
_entity.type
_entity.pdbx_description
1 polymer ?
#
loop_
_entity_poly.entity_id
_entity_poly.type
_entity_poly.pdbx_seq_one_letter_code
_entity_poly.pdbx_strand_id
1 'polypeptide(L)'
;MGFEVKGPGPLLREALEKGTRLGRGGKGSIFVFAAGNGGVIGDSCAFSGHVNNIHTIAISGVNWDGSVPAYTEQCAAIMAVTYGQDMFRYGKYKPPLVTAKGANDCTERFPGSSGTAAMASGIIALALQANPELTWRDVQHLIARSSKPITPPKNRPSVSRPRPTWIINAAGLKVSSHYGFGLMDAINMVEYARNWRTVPPQLSCEVKLDVSNSSRLAIRLRGDLHFTLSLSQDNCSIRYLEHMQVEVNLRFSRRGDLEMVSTSPSGSQSKLLYSRTIDSIAGFKNFTNWRVTSLHYWGENPIGDWNITIRTRPRPWNTAGNGRVFGLKLILYGTKEDPLANNKDVKDETKTKRTETVNVARREKGH
;
A
#
# COMPACT_ATOMS: atom_id res chain seq x y z
N MET A 1 8.11 -15.10 11.16
CA MET A 1 7.24 -15.09 9.95
C MET A 1 5.86 -15.69 10.24
N GLY A 2 4.79 -15.10 9.71
CA GLY A 2 3.42 -15.66 9.74
C GLY A 2 2.58 -15.33 10.99
N PHE A 3 3.22 -14.89 12.07
CA PHE A 3 2.55 -14.46 13.32
C PHE A 3 3.15 -13.20 13.93
N GLU A 4 4.33 -12.79 13.50
CA GLU A 4 4.99 -11.59 14.03
C GLU A 4 4.24 -10.34 13.60
N VAL A 5 4.22 -9.37 14.52
CA VAL A 5 3.68 -8.02 14.31
C VAL A 5 4.74 -7.10 14.90
N LYS A 6 5.62 -6.59 14.05
CA LYS A 6 6.81 -5.85 14.46
C LYS A 6 7.06 -4.72 13.48
N GLY A 7 7.56 -3.62 14.00
CA GLY A 7 7.96 -2.45 13.22
C GLY A 7 9.31 -1.92 13.68
N PRO A 8 9.77 -0.81 13.09
CA PRO A 8 10.97 -0.14 13.56
C PRO A 8 10.81 0.27 15.03
N GLY A 9 11.86 0.01 15.83
CA GLY A 9 11.94 0.55 17.19
C GLY A 9 12.01 2.09 17.19
N PRO A 10 11.94 2.74 18.36
CA PRO A 10 11.87 4.20 18.47
C PRO A 10 12.97 4.93 17.69
N LEU A 11 14.22 4.48 17.80
CA LEU A 11 15.38 5.08 17.12
C LEU A 11 15.30 4.95 15.59
N LEU A 12 14.94 3.77 15.08
CA LEU A 12 14.82 3.57 13.63
C LEU A 12 13.64 4.37 13.06
N ARG A 13 12.53 4.49 13.80
CA ARG A 13 11.40 5.32 13.40
C ARG A 13 11.80 6.79 13.29
N GLU A 14 12.52 7.30 14.29
CA GLU A 14 13.07 8.66 14.27
C GLU A 14 14.09 8.86 13.13
N ALA A 15 14.93 7.86 12.86
CA ALA A 15 15.89 7.91 11.76
C ALA A 15 15.21 7.96 10.38
N LEU A 16 14.12 7.20 10.17
CA LEU A 16 13.33 7.27 8.93
C LEU A 16 12.68 8.65 8.76
N GLU A 17 12.06 9.18 9.81
CA GLU A 17 11.45 10.51 9.80
C GLU A 17 12.49 11.60 9.51
N LYS A 18 13.57 11.66 10.30
CA LYS A 18 14.68 12.60 10.08
C LYS A 18 15.32 12.41 8.71
N GLY A 19 15.46 11.18 8.24
CA GLY A 19 16.00 10.88 6.91
C GLY A 19 15.16 11.51 5.80
N THR A 20 13.84 11.32 5.83
CA THR A 20 12.93 11.94 4.84
C THR A 20 12.81 13.47 4.98
N ARG A 21 13.14 14.04 6.14
CA ARG A 21 13.09 15.49 6.36
C ARG A 21 14.40 16.22 6.03
N LEU A 22 15.54 15.63 6.41
CA LEU A 22 16.85 16.30 6.41
C LEU A 22 17.80 15.73 5.35
N GLY A 23 17.59 14.48 4.93
CA GLY A 23 18.42 13.83 3.93
C GLY A 23 18.41 14.56 2.59
N ARG A 24 19.46 14.36 1.78
CA ARG A 24 19.59 14.96 0.43
C ARG A 24 19.36 16.48 0.41
N GLY A 25 19.92 17.20 1.39
CA GLY A 25 19.79 18.66 1.49
C GLY A 25 18.35 19.13 1.74
N GLY A 26 17.55 18.37 2.51
CA GLY A 26 16.16 18.69 2.80
C GLY A 26 15.13 18.11 1.82
N LYS A 27 15.57 17.46 0.73
CA LYS A 27 14.67 16.76 -0.23
C LYS A 27 14.16 15.43 0.32
N GLY A 28 14.86 14.88 1.30
CA GLY A 28 14.55 13.61 1.94
C GLY A 28 15.29 12.42 1.31
N SER A 29 15.83 11.58 2.18
CA SER A 29 16.32 10.25 1.82
C SER A 29 15.17 9.38 1.32
N ILE A 30 15.48 8.48 0.37
CA ILE A 30 14.51 7.54 -0.19
C ILE A 30 14.80 6.16 0.39
N PHE A 31 13.82 5.59 1.09
CA PHE A 31 13.94 4.27 1.71
C PHE A 31 13.08 3.27 0.93
N VAL A 32 13.70 2.40 0.15
CA VAL A 32 13.01 1.31 -0.55
C VAL A 32 13.03 0.06 0.33
N PHE A 33 11.88 -0.59 0.48
CA PHE A 33 11.73 -1.75 1.36
C PHE A 33 11.05 -2.92 0.64
N ALA A 34 11.56 -4.13 0.86
CA ALA A 34 10.96 -5.34 0.32
C ALA A 34 9.64 -5.67 1.06
N ALA A 35 8.56 -5.94 0.32
CA ALA A 35 7.24 -6.16 0.93
C ALA A 35 7.19 -7.41 1.83
N GLY A 36 7.94 -8.47 1.51
CA GLY A 36 8.01 -9.68 2.32
C GLY A 36 8.03 -10.99 1.52
N ASN A 37 8.34 -12.09 2.20
CA ASN A 37 8.53 -13.44 1.64
C ASN A 37 7.68 -14.51 2.34
N GLY A 38 6.82 -14.13 3.29
CA GLY A 38 5.97 -15.02 4.11
C GLY A 38 4.73 -15.54 3.40
N GLY A 39 4.65 -15.41 2.08
CA GLY A 39 3.43 -15.66 1.35
C GLY A 39 2.90 -17.10 1.45
N VAL A 40 3.80 -18.09 1.38
CA VAL A 40 3.44 -19.51 1.42
C VAL A 40 2.80 -19.97 2.73
N ILE A 41 3.04 -19.26 3.82
CA ILE A 41 2.43 -19.51 5.13
C ILE A 41 1.23 -18.60 5.41
N GLY A 42 0.80 -17.82 4.41
CA GLY A 42 -0.34 -16.92 4.51
C GLY A 42 -0.06 -15.65 5.30
N ASP A 43 1.18 -15.13 5.28
CA ASP A 43 1.49 -13.84 5.89
C ASP A 43 0.95 -12.67 5.05
N SER A 44 0.90 -11.50 5.68
CA SER A 44 0.51 -10.24 5.05
C SER A 44 1.45 -9.13 5.48
N CYS A 45 1.91 -8.33 4.51
CA CYS A 45 2.81 -7.23 4.78
C CYS A 45 2.17 -6.10 5.60
N ALA A 46 0.85 -6.16 5.84
CA ALA A 46 0.12 -5.32 6.78
C ALA A 46 0.56 -5.51 8.25
N PHE A 47 1.35 -6.55 8.54
CA PHE A 47 1.92 -6.85 9.86
C PHE A 47 3.42 -6.49 9.97
N SER A 48 3.99 -5.88 8.93
CA SER A 48 5.35 -5.30 8.94
C SER A 48 5.28 -3.78 9.09
N GLY A 49 5.77 -3.26 10.22
CA GLY A 49 5.76 -1.83 10.50
C GLY A 49 6.79 -1.06 9.68
N HIS A 50 7.70 -1.76 9.00
CA HIS A 50 8.58 -1.16 8.00
C HIS A 50 7.75 -0.87 6.74
N VAL A 51 7.03 -1.86 6.21
CA VAL A 51 6.15 -1.70 5.03
C VAL A 51 5.03 -0.68 5.26
N ASN A 52 4.47 -0.64 6.48
CA ASN A 52 3.38 0.29 6.81
C ASN A 52 3.90 1.68 7.24
N ASN A 53 5.20 1.96 7.18
CA ASN A 53 5.74 3.29 7.45
C ASN A 53 5.69 4.15 6.18
N ILE A 54 5.03 5.32 6.26
CA ILE A 54 4.87 6.25 5.12
C ILE A 54 6.21 6.70 4.52
N HIS A 55 7.28 6.70 5.32
CA HIS A 55 8.63 7.09 4.91
C HIS A 55 9.35 6.02 4.08
N THR A 56 8.73 4.85 3.89
CA THR A 56 9.29 3.76 3.08
C THR A 56 8.45 3.51 1.83
N ILE A 57 9.10 3.03 0.79
CA ILE A 57 8.49 2.62 -0.48
C ILE A 57 8.50 1.10 -0.51
N ALA A 58 7.36 0.48 -0.20
CA ALA A 58 7.24 -0.97 -0.19
C ALA A 58 7.06 -1.53 -1.60
N ILE A 59 7.97 -2.41 -2.01
CA ILE A 59 8.02 -3.04 -3.33
C ILE A 59 7.78 -4.53 -3.21
N SER A 60 6.77 -5.02 -3.93
CA SER A 60 6.49 -6.44 -4.09
C SER A 60 7.09 -6.96 -5.41
N GLY A 61 6.85 -8.23 -5.74
CA GLY A 61 7.46 -8.90 -6.89
C GLY A 61 6.47 -9.52 -7.84
N VAL A 62 6.86 -9.57 -9.11
CA VAL A 62 6.20 -10.39 -10.14
C VAL A 62 7.20 -11.30 -10.83
N ASN A 63 6.75 -12.48 -11.25
CA ASN A 63 7.53 -13.30 -12.17
C ASN A 63 7.62 -12.62 -13.54
N TRP A 64 8.52 -13.09 -14.39
CA TRP A 64 8.66 -12.59 -15.77
C TRP A 64 7.34 -12.53 -16.55
N ASP A 65 6.46 -13.51 -16.38
CA ASP A 65 5.15 -13.58 -17.05
C ASP A 65 4.07 -12.69 -16.39
N GLY A 66 4.45 -11.85 -15.42
CA GLY A 66 3.55 -11.00 -14.65
C GLY A 66 2.74 -11.74 -13.58
N SER A 67 2.93 -13.05 -13.39
CA SER A 67 2.26 -13.80 -12.33
C SER A 67 2.82 -13.46 -10.94
N VAL A 68 1.95 -13.46 -9.93
CA VAL A 68 2.35 -13.25 -8.53
C VAL A 68 3.15 -14.47 -8.02
N PRO A 69 4.41 -14.30 -7.58
CA PRO A 69 5.22 -15.37 -7.01
C PRO A 69 4.64 -15.90 -5.69
N ALA A 70 4.96 -17.15 -5.34
CA ALA A 70 4.41 -17.78 -4.14
C ALA A 70 4.86 -17.12 -2.81
N TYR A 71 6.04 -16.48 -2.81
CA TYR A 71 6.60 -15.85 -1.61
C TYR A 71 5.93 -14.51 -1.23
N THR A 72 5.25 -13.84 -2.16
CA THR A 72 4.80 -12.46 -1.93
C THR A 72 3.71 -12.39 -0.87
N GLU A 73 3.73 -11.29 -0.13
CA GLU A 73 2.73 -10.96 0.88
C GLU A 73 1.81 -9.87 0.34
N GLN A 74 0.49 -10.02 0.52
CA GLN A 74 -0.49 -9.01 0.09
C GLN A 74 -0.74 -7.98 1.19
N CYS A 75 -0.83 -6.70 0.86
CA CYS A 75 -1.33 -5.63 1.72
C CYS A 75 -1.57 -4.33 0.93
N ALA A 76 -2.35 -3.42 1.51
CA ALA A 76 -2.69 -2.13 0.88
C ALA A 76 -1.55 -1.08 0.90
N ALA A 77 -0.42 -1.38 1.56
CA ALA A 77 0.75 -0.51 1.65
C ALA A 77 1.78 -0.74 0.54
N ILE A 78 1.59 -1.73 -0.33
CA ILE A 78 2.47 -1.97 -1.48
C ILE A 78 2.32 -0.80 -2.45
N MET A 79 3.43 -0.13 -2.75
CA MET A 79 3.45 0.99 -3.70
C MET A 79 3.45 0.46 -5.13
N ALA A 80 4.33 -0.49 -5.45
CA ALA A 80 4.48 -1.03 -6.80
C ALA A 80 5.11 -2.41 -6.78
N VAL A 81 5.25 -3.00 -7.97
CA VAL A 81 6.03 -4.22 -8.21
C VAL A 81 7.14 -3.98 -9.21
N THR A 82 8.18 -4.80 -9.10
CA THR A 82 9.19 -5.00 -10.14
C THR A 82 9.33 -6.49 -10.43
N TYR A 83 10.07 -6.84 -11.48
CA TYR A 83 10.37 -8.23 -11.75
C TYR A 83 11.27 -8.83 -10.67
N GLY A 84 11.00 -10.07 -10.32
CA GLY A 84 11.80 -10.86 -9.40
C GLY A 84 11.76 -12.33 -9.77
N GLN A 85 12.27 -13.17 -8.88
CA GLN A 85 12.35 -14.62 -9.09
C GLN A 85 11.65 -15.37 -7.95
N ASP A 86 10.77 -16.32 -8.31
CA ASP A 86 10.05 -17.15 -7.34
C ASP A 86 10.99 -18.03 -6.52
N MET A 87 10.92 -17.89 -5.19
CA MET A 87 11.70 -18.66 -4.21
C MET A 87 11.33 -20.14 -4.15
N PHE A 88 10.18 -20.55 -4.68
CA PHE A 88 9.66 -21.91 -4.56
C PHE A 88 9.54 -22.63 -5.91
N ARG A 89 9.84 -21.93 -7.01
CA ARG A 89 9.71 -22.43 -8.39
C ARG A 89 10.90 -22.00 -9.24
N TYR A 90 12.11 -22.22 -8.74
CA TYR A 90 13.35 -21.89 -9.44
C TYR A 90 13.40 -22.49 -10.85
N GLY A 91 13.90 -21.71 -11.81
CA GLY A 91 14.04 -22.12 -13.21
C GLY A 91 12.74 -22.22 -14.01
N LYS A 92 11.56 -22.14 -13.37
CA LYS A 92 10.26 -22.21 -14.05
C LYS A 92 9.96 -20.99 -14.89
N TYR A 93 10.34 -19.81 -14.40
CA TYR A 93 10.09 -18.53 -15.06
C TYR A 93 11.42 -18.04 -15.65
N LYS A 94 11.41 -17.77 -16.97
CA LYS A 94 12.59 -17.34 -17.72
C LYS A 94 12.30 -16.03 -18.46
N PRO A 95 13.31 -15.16 -18.64
CA PRO A 95 14.68 -15.26 -18.11
C PRO A 95 14.75 -15.15 -16.57
N PRO A 96 15.82 -15.67 -15.94
CA PRO A 96 16.06 -15.49 -14.51
C PRO A 96 16.50 -14.05 -14.19
N LEU A 97 16.48 -13.69 -12.91
CA LEU A 97 17.15 -12.49 -12.44
C LEU A 97 18.65 -12.76 -12.32
N VAL A 98 19.46 -12.05 -13.10
CA VAL A 98 20.92 -12.18 -13.11
C VAL A 98 21.53 -11.00 -12.37
N THR A 99 22.47 -11.29 -11.45
CA THR A 99 23.18 -10.26 -10.69
C THR A 99 24.60 -10.72 -10.33
N ALA A 100 25.43 -9.80 -9.85
CA ALA A 100 26.75 -10.11 -9.33
C ALA A 100 26.67 -10.95 -8.05
N LYS A 101 27.64 -11.83 -7.84
CA LYS A 101 27.81 -12.65 -6.64
C LYS A 101 29.26 -12.56 -6.19
N GLY A 102 29.53 -11.89 -5.07
CA GLY A 102 30.92 -11.63 -4.67
C GLY A 102 31.65 -10.75 -5.69
N ALA A 103 32.99 -10.72 -5.61
CA ALA A 103 33.80 -9.79 -6.40
C ALA A 103 33.88 -10.15 -7.91
N ASN A 104 33.96 -11.44 -8.24
CA ASN A 104 34.30 -11.92 -9.59
C ASN A 104 33.37 -13.04 -10.10
N ASP A 105 32.13 -13.13 -9.59
CA ASP A 105 31.18 -14.18 -9.97
C ASP A 105 29.79 -13.56 -10.26
N CYS A 106 28.93 -14.31 -10.96
CA CYS A 106 27.56 -13.94 -11.28
C CYS A 106 26.60 -15.04 -10.81
N THR A 107 25.36 -14.67 -10.53
CA THR A 107 24.31 -15.62 -10.12
C THR A 107 23.02 -15.34 -10.86
N GLU A 108 22.35 -16.42 -11.27
CA GLU A 108 20.96 -16.41 -11.74
C GLU A 108 19.96 -16.75 -10.62
N ARG A 109 20.46 -16.91 -9.38
CA ARG A 109 19.69 -17.24 -8.19
C ARG A 109 19.68 -16.06 -7.23
N PHE A 110 18.72 -15.16 -7.43
CA PHE A 110 18.46 -14.04 -6.53
C PHE A 110 16.94 -13.86 -6.31
N PRO A 111 16.33 -14.79 -5.55
CA PRO A 111 14.88 -14.88 -5.44
C PRO A 111 14.31 -14.00 -4.32
N GLY A 112 12.98 -13.90 -4.30
CA GLY A 112 12.25 -13.18 -3.25
C GLY A 112 12.16 -11.68 -3.49
N SER A 113 11.54 -10.99 -2.54
CA SER A 113 11.29 -9.54 -2.61
C SER A 113 12.53 -8.66 -2.42
N SER A 114 13.68 -9.24 -2.04
CA SER A 114 14.94 -8.49 -1.95
C SER A 114 15.43 -8.01 -3.31
N GLY A 115 15.34 -8.88 -4.33
CA GLY A 115 15.71 -8.51 -5.71
C GLY A 115 14.79 -7.47 -6.32
N THR A 116 13.51 -7.48 -5.93
CA THR A 116 12.52 -6.55 -6.44
C THR A 116 12.76 -5.14 -5.89
N ALA A 117 13.05 -5.02 -4.59
CA ALA A 117 13.45 -3.75 -3.95
C ALA A 117 14.75 -3.18 -4.56
N ALA A 118 15.75 -4.01 -4.86
CA ALA A 118 16.98 -3.58 -5.51
C ALA A 118 16.71 -3.03 -6.93
N MET A 119 15.88 -3.72 -7.72
CA MET A 119 15.49 -3.26 -9.05
C MET A 119 14.74 -1.92 -9.00
N ALA A 120 13.79 -1.77 -8.07
CA ALA A 120 13.08 -0.50 -7.87
C ALA A 120 14.02 0.63 -7.47
N SER A 121 15.02 0.35 -6.63
CA SER A 121 16.04 1.33 -6.24
C SER A 121 16.86 1.81 -7.45
N GLY A 122 17.20 0.91 -8.38
CA GLY A 122 17.84 1.26 -9.64
C GLY A 122 16.98 2.16 -10.53
N ILE A 123 15.68 1.85 -10.67
CA ILE A 123 14.74 2.69 -11.43
C ILE A 123 14.60 4.08 -10.79
N ILE A 124 14.50 4.15 -9.47
CA ILE A 124 14.45 5.43 -8.73
C ILE A 124 15.74 6.23 -8.94
N ALA A 125 16.90 5.57 -8.94
CA ALA A 125 18.18 6.25 -9.20
C ALA A 125 18.22 6.90 -10.59
N LEU A 126 17.67 6.25 -11.63
CA LEU A 126 17.55 6.85 -12.96
C LEU A 126 16.64 8.08 -12.97
N ALA A 127 15.51 8.03 -12.25
CA ALA A 127 14.62 9.19 -12.12
C ALA A 127 15.29 10.34 -11.37
N LEU A 128 16.03 10.05 -10.30
CA LEU A 128 16.83 11.04 -9.57
C LEU A 128 17.97 11.63 -10.40
N GLN A 129 18.58 10.84 -11.28
CA GLN A 129 19.60 11.33 -12.22
C GLN A 129 18.98 12.32 -13.22
N ALA A 130 17.77 12.03 -13.69
CA ALA A 130 17.04 12.92 -14.59
C ALA A 130 16.56 14.20 -13.91
N ASN A 131 16.22 14.13 -12.62
CA ASN A 131 15.83 15.29 -11.82
C ASN A 131 16.32 15.15 -10.35
N PRO A 132 17.48 15.76 -10.01
CA PRO A 132 18.03 15.72 -8.65
C PRO A 132 17.21 16.49 -7.61
N GLU A 133 16.23 17.29 -8.02
CA GLU A 133 15.35 18.08 -7.14
C GLU A 133 14.17 17.28 -6.58
N LEU A 134 13.91 16.08 -7.10
CA LEU A 134 12.84 15.22 -6.61
C LEU A 134 12.97 14.97 -5.11
N THR A 135 11.90 15.25 -4.37
CA THR A 135 11.76 14.90 -2.95
C THR A 135 11.38 13.44 -2.76
N TRP A 136 11.46 12.95 -1.53
CA TRP A 136 11.01 11.58 -1.19
C TRP A 136 9.53 11.35 -1.53
N ARG A 137 8.68 12.39 -1.41
CA ARG A 137 7.26 12.35 -1.81
C ARG A 137 7.09 12.41 -3.32
N ASP A 138 7.83 13.26 -4.02
CA ASP A 138 7.78 13.34 -5.48
C ASP A 138 8.05 11.96 -6.12
N VAL A 139 9.02 11.21 -5.58
CA VAL A 139 9.30 9.85 -6.06
C VAL A 139 8.12 8.91 -5.86
N GLN A 140 7.39 9.01 -4.75
CA GLN A 140 6.17 8.21 -4.54
C GLN A 140 5.06 8.61 -5.53
N HIS A 141 4.87 9.92 -5.78
CA HIS A 141 3.92 10.42 -6.77
C HIS A 141 4.25 9.94 -8.18
N LEU A 142 5.53 9.93 -8.55
CA LEU A 142 6.02 9.41 -9.83
C LEU A 142 5.69 7.93 -9.95
N ILE A 143 6.04 7.10 -8.95
CA ILE A 143 5.75 5.65 -8.98
C ILE A 143 4.25 5.40 -9.15
N ALA A 144 3.40 6.11 -8.41
CA ALA A 144 1.95 5.95 -8.47
C ALA A 144 1.35 6.27 -9.86
N ARG A 145 2.03 7.09 -10.66
CA ARG A 145 1.52 7.60 -11.96
C ARG A 145 2.22 7.00 -13.17
N SER A 146 3.46 6.54 -13.02
CA SER A 146 4.24 5.94 -14.10
C SER A 146 4.10 4.42 -14.17
N SER A 147 3.77 3.77 -13.04
CA SER A 147 3.61 2.31 -12.97
C SER A 147 2.44 1.83 -13.84
N LYS A 148 2.61 0.66 -14.43
CA LYS A 148 1.65 0.06 -15.36
C LYS A 148 0.88 -1.09 -14.69
N PRO A 149 -0.46 -1.00 -14.57
CA PRO A 149 -1.25 -2.14 -14.15
C PRO A 149 -1.07 -3.31 -15.13
N ILE A 150 -0.74 -4.48 -14.59
CA ILE A 150 -0.53 -5.70 -15.40
C ILE A 150 -1.68 -6.70 -15.18
N THR A 151 -1.98 -7.48 -16.22
CA THR A 151 -3.00 -8.53 -16.14
C THR A 151 -2.34 -9.86 -15.76
N PRO A 152 -2.68 -10.49 -14.63
CA PRO A 152 -2.14 -11.81 -14.31
C PRO A 152 -2.55 -12.84 -15.37
N PRO A 153 -1.69 -13.82 -15.70
CA PRO A 153 -2.04 -14.91 -16.61
C PRO A 153 -3.32 -15.66 -16.17
N LYS A 154 -4.25 -15.91 -17.10
CA LYS A 154 -5.57 -16.50 -16.82
C LYS A 154 -5.49 -17.92 -16.23
N ASN A 155 -4.48 -18.72 -16.57
CA ASN A 155 -4.55 -20.18 -16.35
C ASN A 155 -3.97 -20.68 -15.02
N ARG A 156 -3.85 -19.85 -13.98
CA ARG A 156 -3.28 -20.31 -12.71
C ARG A 156 -4.06 -19.82 -11.49
N PRO A 157 -5.03 -20.61 -10.99
CA PRO A 157 -5.40 -20.52 -9.59
C PRO A 157 -4.16 -20.94 -8.78
N SER A 158 -3.65 -20.04 -7.95
CA SER A 158 -2.93 -20.52 -6.77
C SER A 158 -3.99 -21.24 -5.93
N VAL A 159 -3.79 -22.54 -5.68
CA VAL A 159 -4.74 -23.43 -4.98
C VAL A 159 -5.15 -22.88 -3.59
N SER A 160 -4.47 -21.85 -3.10
CA SER A 160 -4.66 -21.29 -1.77
C SER A 160 -4.85 -19.76 -1.72
N ARG A 161 -4.94 -19.04 -2.86
CA ARG A 161 -5.06 -17.57 -2.84
C ARG A 161 -6.07 -17.03 -3.84
N PRO A 162 -6.92 -16.06 -3.43
CA PRO A 162 -7.81 -15.36 -4.35
C PRO A 162 -6.98 -14.69 -5.46
N ARG A 163 -7.55 -14.63 -6.66
CA ARG A 163 -6.90 -13.96 -7.79
C ARG A 163 -6.59 -12.51 -7.41
N PRO A 164 -5.42 -11.98 -7.78
CA PRO A 164 -5.15 -10.55 -7.67
C PRO A 164 -6.23 -9.77 -8.41
N THR A 165 -6.88 -8.85 -7.70
CA THR A 165 -7.86 -7.93 -8.27
C THR A 165 -7.27 -6.54 -8.36
N TRP A 166 -7.74 -5.81 -9.37
CA TRP A 166 -7.53 -4.38 -9.50
C TRP A 166 -8.81 -3.67 -9.10
N ILE A 167 -8.68 -2.58 -8.36
CA ILE A 167 -9.77 -1.63 -8.13
C ILE A 167 -9.37 -0.31 -8.75
N ILE A 168 -10.35 0.45 -9.23
CA ILE A 168 -10.18 1.84 -9.63
C ILE A 168 -10.71 2.67 -8.47
N ASN A 169 -9.86 3.51 -7.89
CA ASN A 169 -10.25 4.37 -6.79
C ASN A 169 -11.03 5.59 -7.30
N ALA A 170 -11.55 6.44 -6.39
CA ALA A 170 -12.38 7.58 -6.78
C ALA A 170 -11.58 8.70 -7.49
N ALA A 171 -10.26 8.68 -7.35
CA ALA A 171 -9.33 9.52 -8.11
C ALA A 171 -8.87 8.85 -9.42
N GLY A 172 -9.56 7.81 -9.87
CA GLY A 172 -9.31 7.16 -11.15
C GLY A 172 -8.09 6.22 -11.20
N LEU A 173 -7.29 6.11 -10.14
CA LEU A 173 -6.08 5.29 -10.14
C LEU A 173 -6.40 3.80 -9.94
N LYS A 174 -5.76 2.95 -10.73
CA LYS A 174 -5.78 1.49 -10.56
C LYS A 174 -4.82 1.06 -9.46
N VAL A 175 -5.32 0.34 -8.48
CA VAL A 175 -4.54 -0.16 -7.34
C VAL A 175 -4.87 -1.62 -7.02
N SER A 176 -3.91 -2.33 -6.44
CA SER A 176 -4.05 -3.74 -6.06
C SER A 176 -3.25 -4.04 -4.79
N SER A 177 -3.81 -4.83 -3.87
CA SER A 177 -3.07 -5.32 -2.70
C SER A 177 -1.95 -6.31 -3.02
N HIS A 178 -1.75 -6.67 -4.29
CA HIS A 178 -0.65 -7.52 -4.76
C HIS A 178 0.37 -6.76 -5.61
N TYR A 179 -0.10 -5.77 -6.38
CA TYR A 179 0.72 -5.05 -7.36
C TYR A 179 0.97 -3.58 -7.02
N GLY A 180 0.33 -3.03 -5.97
CA GLY A 180 0.30 -1.59 -5.74
C GLY A 180 -0.34 -0.87 -6.93
N PHE A 181 0.31 0.19 -7.41
CA PHE A 181 -0.05 0.90 -8.66
C PHE A 181 0.37 0.15 -9.93
N GLY A 182 1.17 -0.91 -9.82
CA GLY A 182 1.57 -1.77 -10.93
C GLY A 182 3.06 -1.97 -11.09
N LEU A 183 3.44 -2.50 -12.26
CA LEU A 183 4.82 -2.73 -12.63
C LEU A 183 5.50 -1.39 -12.90
N MET A 184 6.59 -1.10 -12.19
CA MET A 184 7.34 0.14 -12.39
C MET A 184 7.86 0.22 -13.83
N ASP A 185 7.62 1.36 -14.46
CA ASP A 185 8.09 1.66 -15.81
C ASP A 185 9.20 2.71 -15.75
N ALA A 186 10.44 2.30 -16.03
CA ALA A 186 11.59 3.18 -15.95
C ALA A 186 11.54 4.31 -16.98
N ILE A 187 11.00 4.06 -18.18
CA ILE A 187 10.91 5.07 -19.24
C ILE A 187 9.94 6.14 -18.82
N ASN A 188 8.69 5.77 -18.49
CA ASN A 188 7.67 6.72 -18.05
C ASN A 188 8.11 7.47 -16.78
N MET A 189 8.76 6.78 -15.83
CA MET A 189 9.21 7.41 -14.59
C MET A 189 10.29 8.47 -14.84
N VAL A 190 11.25 8.20 -15.73
CA VAL A 190 12.29 9.17 -16.14
C VAL A 190 11.69 10.31 -16.96
N GLU A 191 10.78 10.03 -17.88
CA GLU A 191 10.10 11.05 -18.69
C GLU A 191 9.34 12.04 -17.81
N TYR A 192 8.51 11.55 -16.89
CA TYR A 192 7.80 12.40 -15.94
C TYR A 192 8.76 13.14 -15.00
N ALA A 193 9.86 12.50 -14.58
CA ALA A 193 10.84 13.13 -13.69
C ALA A 193 11.48 14.39 -14.28
N ARG A 194 11.82 14.39 -15.58
CA ARG A 194 12.55 15.50 -16.25
C ARG A 194 11.89 16.86 -16.06
N ASN A 195 10.57 16.91 -16.12
CA ASN A 195 9.81 18.15 -16.00
C ASN A 195 9.04 18.27 -14.67
N TRP A 196 9.26 17.31 -13.75
CA TRP A 196 8.52 17.25 -12.50
C TRP A 196 8.76 18.49 -11.63
N ARG A 197 7.66 19.11 -11.23
CA ARG A 197 7.60 20.18 -10.23
C ARG A 197 7.15 19.59 -8.90
N THR A 198 7.92 19.87 -7.85
CA THR A 198 7.69 19.35 -6.51
C THR A 198 6.28 19.60 -6.03
N VAL A 199 5.69 18.57 -5.42
CA VAL A 199 4.33 18.62 -4.86
C VAL A 199 4.22 19.60 -3.68
N PRO A 200 3.02 20.13 -3.37
CA PRO A 200 2.82 21.00 -2.22
C PRO A 200 3.27 20.39 -0.88
N PRO A 201 3.47 21.22 0.17
CA PRO A 201 3.81 20.74 1.51
C PRO A 201 2.84 19.67 2.02
N GLN A 202 3.36 18.66 2.71
CA GLN A 202 2.54 17.60 3.28
C GLN A 202 1.75 18.13 4.48
N LEU A 203 0.47 17.82 4.52
CA LEU A 203 -0.41 18.03 5.65
C LEU A 203 -0.74 16.69 6.29
N SER A 204 -1.14 16.73 7.56
CA SER A 204 -1.62 15.57 8.31
C SER A 204 -2.90 15.92 9.05
N CYS A 205 -3.91 15.05 8.98
CA CYS A 205 -5.15 15.13 9.74
C CYS A 205 -5.36 13.85 10.55
N GLU A 206 -5.85 13.96 11.77
CA GLU A 206 -6.15 12.80 12.62
C GLU A 206 -7.57 12.89 13.17
N VAL A 207 -8.30 11.78 13.12
CA VAL A 207 -9.61 11.64 13.79
C VAL A 207 -9.60 10.37 14.63
N LYS A 208 -9.95 10.53 15.91
CA LYS A 208 -9.97 9.45 16.90
C LYS A 208 -11.42 9.04 17.15
N LEU A 209 -11.65 7.75 17.26
CA LEU A 209 -12.93 7.21 17.72
C LEU A 209 -13.13 7.61 19.20
N ASP A 210 -14.29 8.16 19.52
CA ASP A 210 -14.72 8.35 20.91
C ASP A 210 -15.15 7.01 21.51
N VAL A 211 -14.24 6.42 22.29
CA VAL A 211 -14.41 5.10 22.92
C VAL A 211 -15.37 5.18 24.12
N SER A 212 -15.53 6.35 24.76
CA SER A 212 -16.46 6.56 25.87
C SER A 212 -17.91 6.46 25.44
N ASN A 213 -18.22 7.02 24.26
CA ASN A 213 -19.58 7.04 23.71
C ASN A 213 -19.92 5.83 22.83
N SER A 214 -18.96 4.95 22.53
CA SER A 214 -19.19 3.76 21.71
C SER A 214 -19.67 2.56 22.55
N SER A 215 -20.97 2.30 22.53
CA SER A 215 -21.59 1.15 23.21
C SER A 215 -21.21 -0.21 22.59
N ARG A 216 -20.61 -0.23 21.39
CA ARG A 216 -20.27 -1.45 20.63
C ARG A 216 -18.77 -1.51 20.36
N LEU A 217 -17.99 -1.87 21.38
CA LEU A 217 -16.54 -2.09 21.28
C LEU A 217 -16.14 -3.55 21.44
N ALA A 218 -17.08 -4.40 21.82
CA ALA A 218 -16.85 -5.83 22.02
C ALA A 218 -16.75 -6.54 20.67
N ILE A 219 -15.64 -7.25 20.47
CA ILE A 219 -15.41 -8.10 19.30
C ILE A 219 -15.92 -9.51 19.64
N ARG A 220 -16.90 -9.99 18.89
CA ARG A 220 -17.47 -11.33 19.04
C ARG A 220 -16.81 -12.32 18.08
N LEU A 221 -16.76 -13.60 18.44
CA LEU A 221 -16.16 -14.67 17.65
C LEU A 221 -16.64 -14.71 16.20
N ARG A 222 -17.92 -14.40 15.97
CA ARG A 222 -18.51 -14.24 14.63
C ARG A 222 -19.26 -12.93 14.60
N GLY A 223 -18.87 -12.03 13.71
CA GLY A 223 -19.55 -10.76 13.48
C GLY A 223 -18.62 -9.70 12.91
N ASP A 224 -19.26 -8.65 12.42
CA ASP A 224 -18.61 -7.46 11.91
C ASP A 224 -18.83 -6.31 12.90
N LEU A 225 -17.76 -5.59 13.20
CA LEU A 225 -17.79 -4.39 14.02
C LEU A 225 -17.54 -3.18 13.13
N HIS A 226 -18.51 -2.29 13.06
CA HIS A 226 -18.48 -1.12 12.18
C HIS A 226 -18.21 0.15 12.97
N PHE A 227 -17.32 0.97 12.46
CA PHE A 227 -16.97 2.28 12.98
C PHE A 227 -17.09 3.32 11.87
N THR A 228 -17.64 4.47 12.19
CA THR A 228 -17.69 5.63 11.28
C THR A 228 -16.88 6.76 11.91
N LEU A 229 -15.95 7.33 11.15
CA LEU A 229 -15.12 8.47 11.54
C LEU A 229 -15.39 9.59 10.55
N SER A 230 -15.99 10.67 11.02
CA SER A 230 -16.36 11.81 10.17
C SER A 230 -15.24 12.84 10.11
N LEU A 231 -14.80 13.17 8.89
CA LEU A 231 -13.89 14.27 8.60
C LEU A 231 -14.66 15.44 8.00
N SER A 232 -14.43 16.66 8.47
CA SER A 232 -15.00 17.89 7.90
C SER A 232 -13.90 18.81 7.38
N GLN A 233 -14.26 19.83 6.60
CA GLN A 233 -13.28 20.81 6.12
C GLN A 233 -12.70 21.66 7.27
N ASP A 234 -13.40 21.74 8.40
CA ASP A 234 -12.95 22.51 9.57
C ASP A 234 -11.81 21.79 10.30
N ASN A 235 -11.81 20.46 10.30
CA ASN A 235 -10.81 19.64 10.99
C ASN A 235 -9.73 19.06 10.06
N CYS A 236 -9.93 19.15 8.73
CA CYS A 236 -8.95 18.72 7.76
C CYS A 236 -8.99 19.54 6.47
N SER A 237 -7.84 20.02 6.03
CA SER A 237 -7.70 20.79 4.80
C SER A 237 -7.13 19.99 3.62
N ILE A 238 -6.83 18.70 3.81
CA ILE A 238 -6.38 17.80 2.74
C ILE A 238 -7.51 17.62 1.72
N ARG A 239 -7.18 17.78 0.44
CA ARG A 239 -8.07 17.52 -0.70
C ARG A 239 -7.55 16.45 -1.65
N TYR A 240 -6.25 16.15 -1.58
CA TYR A 240 -5.59 15.12 -2.38
C TYR A 240 -4.78 14.25 -1.45
N LEU A 241 -5.31 13.05 -1.18
CA LEU A 241 -4.73 12.12 -0.22
C LEU A 241 -3.49 11.42 -0.79
N GLU A 242 -2.52 11.12 0.07
CA GLU A 242 -1.31 10.32 -0.23
C GLU A 242 -1.36 9.02 0.57
N HIS A 243 -1.21 9.10 1.89
CA HIS A 243 -1.23 7.95 2.80
C HIS A 243 -2.45 8.00 3.71
N MET A 244 -3.18 6.89 3.80
CA MET A 244 -4.17 6.66 4.85
C MET A 244 -3.64 5.62 5.82
N GLN A 245 -3.67 5.90 7.12
CA GLN A 245 -3.36 4.93 8.16
C GLN A 245 -4.52 4.76 9.13
N VAL A 246 -4.72 3.52 9.57
CA VAL A 246 -5.52 3.22 10.75
C VAL A 246 -4.59 2.75 11.85
N GLU A 247 -4.57 3.48 12.97
CA GLU A 247 -3.93 3.07 14.22
C GLU A 247 -4.98 2.38 15.09
N VAL A 248 -4.73 1.11 15.45
CA VAL A 248 -5.65 0.31 16.24
C VAL A 248 -5.00 -0.23 17.51
N ASN A 249 -5.71 -0.10 18.62
CA ASN A 249 -5.39 -0.73 19.88
C ASN A 249 -6.56 -1.65 20.26
N LEU A 250 -6.31 -2.96 20.24
CA LEU A 250 -7.34 -3.95 20.54
C LEU A 250 -6.73 -5.23 21.13
N ARG A 251 -7.60 -6.01 21.76
CA ARG A 251 -7.33 -7.38 22.18
C ARG A 251 -8.41 -8.29 21.63
N PHE A 252 -8.03 -9.46 21.14
CA PHE A 252 -8.94 -10.52 20.71
C PHE A 252 -8.32 -11.89 21.00
N SER A 253 -9.10 -12.93 21.25
CA SER A 253 -8.55 -14.24 21.66
C SER A 253 -7.53 -14.82 20.69
N ARG A 254 -7.67 -14.53 19.38
CA ARG A 254 -6.76 -14.94 18.30
C ARG A 254 -6.67 -13.84 17.25
N ARG A 255 -5.71 -12.92 17.37
CA ARG A 255 -5.63 -11.76 16.45
C ARG A 255 -5.46 -12.16 14.98
N GLY A 256 -4.92 -13.34 14.70
CA GLY A 256 -4.82 -13.89 13.35
C GLY A 256 -6.16 -14.18 12.66
N ASP A 257 -7.26 -14.25 13.40
CA ASP A 257 -8.61 -14.41 12.84
C ASP A 257 -9.24 -13.07 12.42
N LEU A 258 -8.57 -11.94 12.69
CA LEU A 258 -9.10 -10.61 12.40
C LEU A 258 -8.79 -10.18 10.96
N GLU A 259 -9.79 -9.58 10.33
CA GLU A 259 -9.64 -8.82 9.10
C GLU A 259 -10.11 -7.39 9.35
N MET A 260 -9.57 -6.43 8.60
CA MET A 260 -9.97 -5.03 8.67
C MET A 260 -10.15 -4.48 7.28
N VAL A 261 -11.28 -3.82 7.03
CA VAL A 261 -11.63 -3.20 5.76
C VAL A 261 -11.98 -1.75 6.03
N SER A 262 -11.49 -0.84 5.20
CA SER A 262 -11.87 0.56 5.21
C SER A 262 -12.61 0.93 3.93
N THR A 263 -13.54 1.87 4.04
CA THR A 263 -14.22 2.51 2.90
C THR A 263 -14.05 4.02 3.02
N SER A 264 -13.60 4.68 1.94
CA SER A 264 -13.47 6.15 1.89
C SER A 264 -14.84 6.82 1.70
N PRO A 265 -14.96 8.13 1.97
CA PRO A 265 -16.19 8.88 1.73
C PRO A 265 -16.67 8.82 0.27
N SER A 266 -15.72 8.64 -0.67
CA SER A 266 -16.01 8.52 -2.09
C SER A 266 -16.36 7.09 -2.53
N GLY A 267 -16.44 6.13 -1.59
CA GLY A 267 -16.89 4.76 -1.85
C GLY A 267 -15.79 3.74 -2.17
N SER A 268 -14.53 4.15 -2.31
CA SER A 268 -13.41 3.22 -2.53
C SER A 268 -13.22 2.32 -1.31
N GLN A 269 -12.90 1.04 -1.53
CA GLN A 269 -12.68 0.08 -0.45
C GLN A 269 -11.26 -0.47 -0.45
N SER A 270 -10.67 -0.64 0.74
CA SER A 270 -9.35 -1.24 0.92
C SER A 270 -9.38 -2.26 2.06
N LYS A 271 -8.80 -3.44 1.82
CA LYS A 271 -8.60 -4.45 2.86
C LYS A 271 -7.25 -4.19 3.54
N LEU A 272 -7.31 -3.67 4.76
CA LEU A 272 -6.17 -3.26 5.58
C LEU A 272 -5.49 -4.48 6.23
N LEU A 273 -6.28 -5.35 6.88
CA LEU A 273 -5.77 -6.56 7.51
C LEU A 273 -6.36 -7.81 6.87
N TYR A 274 -5.53 -8.84 6.79
CA TYR A 274 -5.87 -10.17 6.30
C TYR A 274 -5.74 -11.17 7.44
N SER A 275 -6.63 -12.17 7.43
CA SER A 275 -6.51 -13.30 8.35
C SER A 275 -5.20 -14.06 8.11
N ARG A 276 -4.52 -14.45 9.20
CA ARG A 276 -3.25 -15.17 9.19
C ARG A 276 -3.36 -16.46 9.97
N THR A 277 -3.23 -17.57 9.24
CA THR A 277 -3.37 -18.93 9.79
C THR A 277 -2.41 -19.20 10.94
N ILE A 278 -1.12 -18.91 10.74
CA ILE A 278 -0.09 -19.21 11.72
C ILE A 278 -0.27 -18.34 12.98
N ASP A 279 -0.63 -17.06 12.83
CA ASP A 279 -0.95 -16.17 13.96
C ASP A 279 -2.17 -16.65 14.75
N SER A 280 -3.20 -17.16 14.07
CA SER A 280 -4.39 -17.73 14.73
C SER A 280 -4.04 -18.97 15.56
N ILE A 281 -3.18 -19.84 15.04
CA ILE A 281 -2.68 -21.04 15.75
C ILE A 281 -1.81 -20.64 16.94
N ALA A 282 -0.90 -19.68 16.75
CA ALA A 282 -0.01 -19.18 17.79
C ALA A 282 -0.75 -18.50 18.95
N GLY A 283 -1.96 -17.98 18.70
CA GLY A 283 -2.85 -17.50 19.76
C GLY A 283 -2.43 -16.16 20.36
N PHE A 284 -1.64 -15.34 19.65
CA PHE A 284 -1.37 -13.96 20.05
C PHE A 284 -2.66 -13.14 20.03
N LYS A 285 -2.76 -12.19 20.97
CA LYS A 285 -4.05 -11.57 21.29
C LYS A 285 -4.14 -10.08 20.97
N ASN A 286 -3.01 -9.38 20.91
CA ASN A 286 -3.01 -7.92 21.00
C ASN A 286 -2.52 -7.26 19.70
N PHE A 287 -3.14 -6.13 19.39
CA PHE A 287 -2.52 -5.04 18.64
C PHE A 287 -2.36 -3.86 19.59
N THR A 288 -1.15 -3.33 19.70
CA THR A 288 -0.84 -2.21 20.58
C THR A 288 -0.44 -1.02 19.72
N ASN A 289 -1.37 -0.09 19.51
CA ASN A 289 -1.21 1.08 18.65
C ASN A 289 -0.65 0.69 17.26
N TRP A 290 -1.14 -0.42 16.71
CA TRP A 290 -0.66 -0.95 15.44
C TRP A 290 -1.16 -0.07 14.30
N ARG A 291 -0.24 0.41 13.45
CA ARG A 291 -0.58 1.23 12.28
C ARG A 291 -0.57 0.38 11.02
N VAL A 292 -1.66 0.45 10.27
CA VAL A 292 -1.80 -0.18 8.96
C VAL A 292 -2.03 0.91 7.93
N THR A 293 -1.29 0.86 6.82
CA THR A 293 -1.35 1.87 5.75
C THR A 293 -2.10 1.35 4.54
N SER A 294 -2.85 2.24 3.88
CA SER A 294 -3.44 2.02 2.57
C SER A 294 -3.05 3.15 1.62
N LEU A 295 -2.49 2.77 0.48
CA LEU A 295 -2.21 3.65 -0.66
C LEU A 295 -3.36 3.66 -1.68
N HIS A 296 -4.39 2.84 -1.46
CA HIS A 296 -5.48 2.67 -2.43
C HIS A 296 -6.33 3.93 -2.64
N TYR A 297 -6.21 4.91 -1.75
CA TYR A 297 -7.00 6.15 -1.77
C TYR A 297 -6.19 7.34 -2.30
N TRP A 298 -5.00 7.09 -2.88
CA TRP A 298 -4.13 8.14 -3.39
C TRP A 298 -4.88 9.02 -4.40
N GLY A 299 -4.79 10.33 -4.21
CA GLY A 299 -5.46 11.37 -5.00
C GLY A 299 -6.91 11.65 -4.61
N GLU A 300 -7.54 10.86 -3.74
CA GLU A 300 -8.94 11.10 -3.34
C GLU A 300 -9.08 12.31 -2.42
N ASN A 301 -10.26 12.92 -2.44
CA ASN A 301 -10.68 13.87 -1.42
C ASN A 301 -11.16 13.10 -0.17
N PRO A 302 -10.51 13.25 0.99
CA PRO A 302 -10.81 12.45 2.17
C PRO A 302 -11.94 13.02 3.05
N ILE A 303 -12.58 14.14 2.66
CA ILE A 303 -13.63 14.78 3.45
C ILE A 303 -14.92 13.96 3.41
N GLY A 304 -15.53 13.73 4.58
CA GLY A 304 -16.74 12.95 4.77
C GLY A 304 -16.51 11.74 5.69
N ASP A 305 -17.40 10.76 5.59
CA ASP A 305 -17.42 9.61 6.48
C ASP A 305 -16.51 8.46 6.03
N TRP A 306 -15.57 8.09 6.89
CA TRP A 306 -14.75 6.91 6.74
C TRP A 306 -15.35 5.74 7.52
N ASN A 307 -15.64 4.64 6.84
CA ASN A 307 -16.19 3.45 7.47
C ASN A 307 -15.10 2.39 7.65
N ILE A 308 -14.79 2.04 8.89
CA ILE A 308 -13.82 0.98 9.25
C ILE A 308 -14.58 -0.21 9.80
N THR A 309 -14.40 -1.37 9.19
CA THR A 309 -15.03 -2.63 9.61
C THR A 309 -13.97 -3.62 10.06
N ILE A 310 -14.06 -4.08 11.31
CA ILE A 310 -13.27 -5.20 11.83
C ILE A 310 -14.13 -6.46 11.78
N ARG A 311 -13.65 -7.50 11.09
CA ARG A 311 -14.35 -8.78 10.91
C ARG A 311 -13.63 -9.89 11.63
N THR A 312 -14.37 -10.80 12.22
CA THR A 312 -13.84 -12.07 12.73
C THR A 312 -14.09 -13.19 11.73
N ARG A 313 -13.02 -13.83 11.25
CA ARG A 313 -13.05 -14.96 10.33
C ARG A 313 -12.41 -16.20 10.99
N PRO A 314 -13.01 -16.73 12.07
CA PRO A 314 -12.45 -17.86 12.77
C PRO A 314 -12.45 -19.12 11.90
N ARG A 315 -11.47 -20.00 12.14
CA ARG A 315 -11.46 -21.35 11.58
C ARG A 315 -12.69 -22.14 12.08
N PRO A 316 -13.21 -23.13 11.31
CA PRO A 316 -14.39 -23.91 11.71
C PRO A 316 -14.30 -24.53 13.11
N TRP A 317 -13.10 -24.99 13.47
CA TRP A 317 -12.79 -25.63 14.76
C TRP A 317 -12.61 -24.65 15.93
N ASN A 318 -12.54 -23.33 15.67
CA ASN A 318 -12.36 -22.32 16.72
C ASN A 318 -13.71 -21.97 17.34
N THR A 319 -13.89 -22.34 18.62
CA THR A 319 -15.12 -22.10 19.40
C THR A 319 -15.01 -20.94 20.40
N ALA A 320 -13.81 -20.37 20.59
CA ALA A 320 -13.55 -19.27 21.51
C ALA A 320 -13.08 -18.01 20.78
N GLY A 321 -13.75 -16.89 21.01
CA GLY A 321 -13.38 -15.60 20.43
C GLY A 321 -14.13 -14.46 21.11
N ASN A 322 -13.43 -13.77 21.99
CA ASN A 322 -13.88 -12.52 22.58
C ASN A 322 -12.74 -11.50 22.55
N GLY A 323 -13.12 -10.24 22.43
CA GLY A 323 -12.17 -9.15 22.41
C GLY A 323 -12.82 -7.81 22.58
N ARG A 324 -11.99 -6.78 22.54
CA ARG A 324 -12.41 -5.41 22.69
C ARG A 324 -11.47 -4.49 21.92
N VAL A 325 -12.03 -3.47 21.28
CA VAL A 325 -11.29 -2.32 20.76
C VAL A 325 -11.13 -1.29 21.89
N PHE A 326 -9.89 -0.87 22.13
CA PHE A 326 -9.53 0.15 23.13
C PHE A 326 -9.23 1.50 22.49
N GLY A 327 -8.90 1.53 21.21
CA GLY A 327 -8.65 2.75 20.47
C GLY A 327 -8.62 2.49 18.98
N LEU A 328 -9.16 3.43 18.23
CA LEU A 328 -9.11 3.43 16.78
C LEU A 328 -8.94 4.87 16.32
N LYS A 329 -7.96 5.10 15.44
CA LYS A 329 -7.63 6.43 14.95
C LYS A 329 -7.30 6.38 13.48
N LEU A 330 -7.92 7.26 12.71
CA LEU A 330 -7.62 7.52 11.32
C LEU A 330 -6.57 8.62 11.24
N ILE A 331 -5.51 8.40 10.48
CA ILE A 331 -4.45 9.37 10.20
C ILE A 331 -4.35 9.50 8.67
N LEU A 332 -4.40 10.72 8.17
CA LEU A 332 -4.42 11.01 6.75
C LEU A 332 -3.29 11.98 6.41
N TYR A 333 -2.55 11.70 5.35
CA TYR A 333 -1.47 12.54 4.84
C TYR A 333 -1.78 12.94 3.40
N GLY A 334 -1.49 14.18 3.02
CA GLY A 334 -1.72 14.63 1.65
C GLY A 334 -1.52 16.13 1.47
N THR A 335 -2.14 16.70 0.43
CA THR A 335 -2.03 18.13 0.11
C THR A 335 -3.39 18.80 0.02
N LYS A 336 -3.41 20.12 0.25
CA LYS A 336 -4.58 20.97 0.04
C LYS A 336 -4.73 21.34 -1.43
N GLU A 337 -3.62 21.72 -2.07
CA GLU A 337 -3.54 22.03 -3.50
C GLU A 337 -3.31 20.77 -4.34
N ASP A 338 -3.69 20.82 -5.62
CA ASP A 338 -3.52 19.70 -6.56
C ASP A 338 -2.02 19.43 -6.79
N PRO A 339 -1.50 18.23 -6.44
CA PRO A 339 -0.09 17.88 -6.65
C PRO A 339 0.29 17.80 -8.14
N LEU A 340 -0.68 17.76 -9.06
CA LEU A 340 -0.47 17.74 -10.50
C LEU A 340 -0.71 19.09 -11.19
N ALA A 341 -1.04 20.16 -10.46
CA ALA A 341 -1.32 21.47 -11.05
C ALA A 341 -0.19 21.96 -11.99
N ASN A 342 1.06 21.67 -11.60
CA ASN A 342 2.27 22.06 -12.31
C ASN A 342 2.92 20.90 -13.11
N ASN A 343 2.29 19.73 -13.17
CA ASN A 343 2.80 18.50 -13.79
C ASN A 343 1.78 17.98 -14.84
N LYS A 344 1.46 18.82 -15.83
CA LYS A 344 0.33 18.59 -16.78
C LYS A 344 0.58 17.48 -17.80
N ASP A 345 1.84 17.16 -18.05
CA ASP A 345 2.34 16.09 -18.91
C ASP A 345 2.11 14.70 -18.31
N VAL A 346 1.90 14.63 -17.00
CA VAL A 346 1.60 13.39 -16.30
C VAL A 346 0.14 13.04 -16.51
N LYS A 347 -0.12 11.86 -17.09
CA LYS A 347 -1.48 11.41 -17.42
C LYS A 347 -2.35 11.38 -16.16
N ASP A 348 -3.34 12.27 -16.11
CA ASP A 348 -4.39 12.30 -15.10
C ASP A 348 -5.60 11.52 -15.63
N GLU A 349 -5.73 10.26 -15.18
CA GLU A 349 -6.81 9.35 -15.63
C GLU A 349 -8.22 9.90 -15.34
N THR A 350 -8.38 10.88 -14.42
CA THR A 350 -9.66 11.55 -14.15
C THR A 350 -10.02 12.60 -15.18
N LYS A 351 -9.02 13.35 -15.69
CA LYS A 351 -9.22 14.34 -16.76
C LYS A 351 -9.54 13.69 -18.09
N THR A 352 -8.87 12.57 -18.41
CA THR A 352 -9.17 11.80 -19.63
C THR A 352 -10.62 11.35 -19.68
N LYS A 353 -11.17 10.85 -18.54
CA LYS A 353 -12.60 10.49 -18.45
C LYS A 353 -13.53 11.69 -18.54
N ARG A 354 -13.26 12.81 -17.87
CA ARG A 354 -14.10 14.03 -17.99
C ARG A 354 -14.15 14.52 -19.44
N THR A 355 -13.03 14.52 -20.16
CA THR A 355 -12.99 14.93 -21.57
C THR A 355 -13.75 13.96 -22.47
N GLU A 356 -13.65 12.64 -22.25
CA GLU A 356 -14.43 11.64 -22.97
C GLU A 356 -15.93 11.78 -22.71
N THR A 357 -16.35 11.95 -21.45
CA THR A 357 -17.78 12.10 -21.10
C THR A 357 -18.38 13.39 -21.67
N VAL A 358 -17.63 14.50 -21.67
CA VAL A 358 -18.05 15.77 -22.29
C VAL A 358 -18.13 15.66 -23.82
N ASN A 359 -17.23 14.90 -24.44
CA ASN A 359 -17.25 14.67 -25.89
C ASN A 359 -18.40 13.74 -26.33
N VAL A 360 -18.78 12.76 -25.51
CA VAL A 360 -19.96 11.92 -25.74
C VAL A 360 -21.24 12.75 -25.58
N ALA A 361 -21.36 13.53 -24.51
CA ALA A 361 -22.53 14.40 -24.28
C ALA A 361 -22.68 15.52 -25.34
N ARG A 362 -21.57 15.98 -25.95
CA ARG A 362 -21.64 16.92 -27.09
C ARG A 362 -22.04 16.26 -28.41
N ARG A 363 -21.70 14.98 -28.62
CA ARG A 363 -22.15 14.22 -29.81
C ARG A 363 -23.65 13.89 -29.73
N GLU A 364 -24.16 13.60 -28.54
CA GLU A 364 -25.59 13.30 -28.33
C GLU A 364 -26.50 14.53 -28.40
N LYS A 365 -25.97 15.74 -28.22
CA LYS A 365 -26.72 17.01 -28.38
C LYS A 365 -26.59 17.65 -29.77
N GLY A 366 -25.90 16.99 -30.70
CA GLY A 366 -25.59 17.49 -32.03
C GLY A 366 -26.30 16.75 -33.17
N HIS A 367 -27.43 16.08 -32.90
CA HIS A 367 -28.32 15.50 -33.90
C HIS A 367 -29.74 16.01 -33.71
#